data_AF-A0A9E2NYS6-F1
#
_entry.id   AF-A0A9E2NYS6-F1
#
_cell.length_a   1.000
_cell.length_b   1.000
_cell.length_c   1.000
_cell.angle_alpha   90.00
_cell.angle_beta   90.00
_cell.angle_gamma   90.00
#
_symmetry.space_group_name_H-M   'P 1'
#
loop_
_entity.id
_entity.type
_entity.pdbx_description
1 polymer ?
#
loop_
_entity_poly.entity_id
_entity_poly.type
_entity_poly.pdbx_seq_one_letter_code
_entity_poly.pdbx_strand_id
1 'polypeptide(L)' 'MSIEKNIKYIKEEYDTEVARLERLDKFINSPEFETSTDPEQKKLLWEKREVLAKYIAIVKEQIRYDLQKIQEKEGLIKK' A
#
# COMPACT_ATOMS: atom_id res chain seq x y z
N MET A 1 13.49 5.26 -17.09
CA MET A 1 13.01 6.31 -16.16
C MET A 1 14.09 6.57 -15.12
N SER A 2 14.34 7.82 -14.69
CA SER A 2 15.21 8.06 -13.54
C SER A 2 14.54 7.59 -12.25
N ILE A 3 15.34 7.28 -11.21
CA ILE A 3 14.82 6.87 -9.90
C ILE A 3 13.93 7.99 -9.31
N GLU A 4 14.23 9.28 -9.54
CA GLU A 4 13.38 10.36 -9.02
C GLU A 4 11.99 10.39 -9.69
N LYS A 5 11.94 10.20 -11.03
CA LYS A 5 10.66 10.10 -11.74
C LYS A 5 9.87 8.87 -11.28
N ASN A 6 10.55 7.76 -11.02
CA ASN A 6 9.94 6.53 -10.54
C ASN A 6 9.35 6.69 -9.12
N ILE A 7 10.04 7.39 -8.22
CA ILE A 7 9.59 7.63 -6.84
C ILE A 7 8.26 8.36 -6.79
N LYS A 8 8.04 9.32 -7.69
CA LYS A 8 6.77 10.06 -7.72
C LYS A 8 5.60 9.10 -7.98
N TYR A 9 5.73 8.23 -8.99
CA TYR A 9 4.69 7.27 -9.32
C TYR A 9 4.45 6.25 -8.20
N ILE A 10 5.51 5.74 -7.58
CA ILE A 10 5.37 4.76 -6.48
C ILE A 10 4.72 5.41 -5.25
N LYS A 11 4.97 6.70 -4.99
CA LYS A 11 4.27 7.43 -3.91
C LYS A 11 2.78 7.61 -4.21
N GLU A 12 2.42 7.99 -5.43
CA GLU A 12 1.02 8.12 -5.85
C GLU A 12 0.29 6.77 -5.78
N GLU A 13 0.98 5.68 -6.14
CA GLU A 13 0.50 4.32 -5.99
C GLU A 13 0.27 3.96 -4.52
N TYR A 14 1.26 4.23 -3.64
CA TYR A 14 1.14 4.01 -2.20
C TYR A 14 -0.09 4.70 -1.62
N ASP A 15 -0.25 6.00 -1.90
CA ASP A 15 -1.37 6.79 -1.37
C ASP A 15 -2.73 6.25 -1.87
N THR A 16 -2.79 5.85 -3.14
CA THR A 16 -3.99 5.27 -3.76
C THR A 16 -4.37 3.94 -3.08
N GLU A 17 -3.40 3.07 -2.85
CA GLU A 17 -3.64 1.76 -2.25
C GLU A 17 -3.93 1.86 -0.76
N VAL A 18 -3.28 2.77 -0.01
CA VAL A 18 -3.63 3.08 1.39
C VAL A 18 -5.08 3.53 1.49
N ALA A 19 -5.50 4.48 0.66
CA ALA A 19 -6.89 4.94 0.64
C ALA A 19 -7.87 3.81 0.28
N ARG A 20 -7.46 2.87 -0.58
CA ARG A 20 -8.26 1.67 -0.91
C ARG A 20 -8.36 0.72 0.29
N LEU A 21 -7.27 0.50 1.01
CA LEU A 21 -7.26 -0.33 2.23
C LEU A 21 -8.13 0.28 3.32
N GLU A 22 -8.05 1.59 3.55
CA GLU A 22 -8.89 2.28 4.52
C GLU A 22 -10.39 2.14 4.22
N ARG A 23 -10.78 2.22 2.95
CA ARG A 23 -12.18 2.00 2.55
C ARG A 23 -12.62 0.55 2.78
N LEU A 24 -11.75 -0.40 2.48
CA LEU A 24 -12.03 -1.82 2.70
C LEU A 24 -12.12 -2.15 4.20
N ASP A 25 -11.20 -1.62 5.01
CA ASP A 25 -11.22 -1.76 6.47
C ASP A 25 -12.48 -1.11 7.06
N LYS A 26 -12.90 0.07 6.58
CA LYS A 26 -14.18 0.67 6.99
C LYS A 26 -15.38 -0.22 6.67
N PHE A 27 -15.40 -0.83 5.48
CA PHE A 27 -16.49 -1.72 5.11
C PHE A 27 -16.50 -2.99 5.97
N ILE A 28 -15.36 -3.67 6.12
CA ILE A 28 -15.24 -4.89 6.92
C ILE A 28 -15.63 -4.66 8.40
N ASN A 29 -15.37 -3.47 8.94
CA ASN A 29 -15.76 -3.12 10.31
C ASN A 29 -17.19 -2.52 10.41
N SER A 30 -17.95 -2.49 9.32
CA SER A 30 -19.31 -1.95 9.31
C SER A 30 -20.36 -3.01 9.69
N PRO A 31 -21.52 -2.60 10.25
CA PRO A 31 -22.63 -3.52 10.48
C PRO A 31 -23.13 -4.23 9.21
N GLU A 32 -23.09 -3.54 8.06
CA GLU A 32 -23.51 -4.09 6.76
C GLU A 32 -22.68 -5.30 6.35
N PHE A 33 -21.37 -5.27 6.63
CA PHE A 33 -20.52 -6.42 6.38
C PHE A 33 -20.99 -7.63 7.19
N GLU A 34 -21.39 -7.44 8.44
CA GLU A 34 -21.83 -8.55 9.27
C GLU A 34 -23.19 -9.11 8.88
N THR A 35 -24.15 -8.25 8.54
CA THR A 35 -25.55 -8.64 8.34
C THR A 35 -25.92 -8.97 6.90
N SER A 36 -25.21 -8.40 5.93
CA SER A 36 -25.65 -8.36 4.52
C SER A 36 -24.64 -8.97 3.55
N THR A 37 -23.53 -9.49 4.06
CA THR A 37 -22.48 -10.14 3.25
C THR A 37 -22.47 -11.64 3.53
N ASP A 38 -22.53 -12.45 2.47
CA ASP A 38 -22.53 -13.90 2.63
C ASP A 38 -21.14 -14.43 3.06
N PRO A 39 -21.05 -15.67 3.61
CA PRO A 39 -19.79 -16.20 4.12
C PRO A 39 -18.65 -16.24 3.10
N GLU A 40 -18.92 -16.51 1.82
CA GLU A 40 -17.88 -16.56 0.79
C GLU A 40 -17.40 -15.15 0.45
N GLN A 41 -18.32 -14.19 0.33
CA GLN A 41 -17.94 -12.78 0.16
C GLN A 41 -17.13 -12.25 1.34
N LYS A 42 -17.51 -12.58 2.59
CA LYS A 42 -16.73 -12.21 3.79
C LYS A 42 -15.29 -12.72 3.70
N LYS A 43 -15.13 -14.00 3.33
CA LYS A 43 -13.81 -14.62 3.13
C LYS A 43 -12.99 -13.90 2.06
N LEU A 44 -13.57 -13.68 0.87
CA LEU A 44 -12.89 -13.00 -0.23
C LEU A 44 -12.48 -11.56 0.12
N LEU A 45 -13.30 -10.83 0.88
CA LEU A 45 -13.00 -9.47 1.32
C LEU A 45 -11.86 -9.44 2.34
N TRP A 46 -11.82 -10.39 3.27
CA TRP A 46 -10.70 -10.55 4.19
C TRP A 46 -9.40 -10.89 3.45
N GLU A 47 -9.42 -11.85 2.53
CA GLU A 47 -8.25 -12.19 1.70
C GLU A 47 -7.77 -11.00 0.89
N LYS A 48 -8.69 -10.26 0.25
CA LYS A 48 -8.38 -9.02 -0.48
C LYS A 48 -7.71 -7.99 0.43
N ARG A 49 -8.20 -7.85 1.66
CA ARG A 49 -7.66 -6.93 2.67
C ARG A 49 -6.25 -7.29 3.07
N GLU A 50 -5.98 -8.58 3.31
CA GLU A 50 -4.64 -9.07 3.64
C GLU A 50 -3.64 -8.90 2.49
N VAL A 51 -4.05 -9.24 1.26
CA VAL A 51 -3.21 -9.08 0.07
C VAL A 51 -2.87 -7.61 -0.16
N LEU A 52 -3.86 -6.72 -0.03
CA LEU A 52 -3.65 -5.28 -0.19
C LEU A 52 -2.72 -4.71 0.89
N ALA A 53 -2.87 -5.13 2.15
CA ALA A 53 -1.97 -4.72 3.22
C ALA A 53 -0.52 -5.16 2.98
N LYS A 54 -0.32 -6.40 2.50
CA LYS A 54 1.01 -6.91 2.11
C LYS A 54 1.59 -6.10 0.95
N TYR A 55 0.78 -5.79 -0.06
CA TYR A 55 1.19 -4.99 -1.21
C TYR A 55 1.67 -3.59 -0.78
N ILE A 56 0.89 -2.89 0.04
CA ILE A 56 1.24 -1.57 0.58
C ILE A 56 2.56 -1.62 1.36
N ALA A 57 2.81 -2.68 2.12
CA ALA A 57 4.07 -2.83 2.84
C ALA A 57 5.27 -2.96 1.89
N ILE A 58 5.12 -3.69 0.78
CA ILE A 58 6.14 -3.81 -0.27
C ILE A 58 6.39 -2.45 -0.94
N VAL A 59 5.33 -1.73 -1.31
CA VAL A 59 5.44 -0.40 -1.92
C VAL A 59 6.15 0.58 -0.98
N LYS A 60 5.82 0.57 0.31
CA LYS A 60 6.49 1.39 1.33
C LYS A 60 7.99 1.09 1.42
N GLU A 61 8.35 -0.18 1.38
CA GLU A 61 9.74 -0.62 1.44
C GLU A 61 10.50 -0.23 0.17
N GLN A 62 9.86 -0.31 -1.00
CA GLN A 62 10.41 0.16 -2.26
C GLN A 62 10.69 1.68 -2.22
N ILE A 63 9.75 2.48 -1.71
CA ILE A 63 9.94 3.94 -1.52
C ILE A 63 11.15 4.20 -0.61
N ARG A 64 11.25 3.47 0.51
CA ARG A 64 12.36 3.59 1.46
C ARG A 64 13.71 3.32 0.78
N TYR A 65 13.79 2.21 0.04
CA TYR A 65 15.00 1.81 -0.67
C TYR A 65 15.40 2.82 -1.76
N ASP A 66 14.45 3.26 -2.58
CA ASP A 66 14.73 4.21 -3.67
C ASP A 66 15.16 5.58 -3.13
N LEU A 67 14.58 6.05 -2.01
CA LEU A 67 14.99 7.29 -1.36
C LEU A 67 16.41 7.20 -0.82
N GLN A 68 16.77 6.08 -0.19
CA GLN A 68 18.14 5.83 0.25
C GLN A 68 19.12 5.87 -0.93
N LYS A 69 18.75 5.29 -2.08
CA LYS A 69 19.59 5.31 -3.29
C LYS A 69 19.78 6.72 -3.87
N ILE A 70 18.76 7.57 -3.80
CA ILE A 70 18.90 8.99 -4.18
C ILE A 70 19.89 9.70 -3.24
N GLN A 71 19.71 9.54 -1.92
CA GLN A 71 20.59 10.17 -0.93
C GLN A 71 22.06 9.71 -1.04
N GLU A 72 22.29 8.43 -1.33
CA GLU A 72 23.63 7.88 -1.62
C GLU A 72 24.24 8.52 -2.88
N LYS A 73 23.45 8.73 -3.95
CA LYS A 73 23.92 9.40 -5.18
C LYS A 73 24.24 10.87 -4.97
N GLU A 74 23.46 11.56 -4.16
CA GLU A 74 23.64 12.97 -3.83
C GLU A 74 24.80 13.20 -2.84
N GLY A 75 25.44 12.14 -2.33
CA GLY A 75 26.53 12.23 -1.36
C GLY A 75 26.07 12.66 0.04
N LEU A 76 24.75 12.63 0.29
CA LEU A 76 24.12 13.01 1.57
C LEU A 76 24.27 11.92 2.64
N ILE A 77 24.65 10.70 2.22
CA ILE A 77 25.04 9.60 3.11
C ILE A 77 26.46 9.18 2.73
N LYS A 78 27.43 9.42 3.62
CA LYS A 78 28.78 8.84 3.51
C LYS A 78 28.76 7.43 4.13
N LYS A 79 29.30 6.46 3.39
CA LYS A 79 29.56 5.09 3.88
C LYS A 79 30.39 5.10 5.15
#